data_AF-A0A833ITH7-F1
#
_entry.id   AF-A0A833ITH7-F1
#
_cell.length_a   1.000
_cell.length_b   1.000
_cell.length_c   1.000
_cell.angle_alpha   90.00
_cell.angle_beta   90.00
_cell.angle_gamma   90.00
#
_symmetry.space_group_name_H-M   'P 1'
#
loop_
_entity.id
_entity.type
_entity.pdbx_description
1 polymer ?
#
loop_
_entity_poly.entity_id
_entity_poly.type
_entity_poly.pdbx_seq_one_letter_code
_entity_poly.pdbx_strand_id
1 'polypeptide(L)'
;MKSVASRTTPTVEDLQQQLAEQRAQIERLTARHVAEKAQWQAEKQALIEQLRLAIEQRFGPSTEKYRIEQRDLFFDEAETLVEAEDAETLTESAPETDDTTPTRKRRRGGRVALPPELPRVEVIHELPEHERRCAEDGRELAVIGQEVSEQLDVIPAKIQVIRHVRLKYACRQCEDGVVQAPMPPQPLPKSNASPALLATIATAKYADGLPLYRQEKTFGRMGVELSRNTLARWML
;
A
#
# COMPACT_ATOMS: atom_id res chain seq x y z
N MET A 1 81.51 -23.33 56.98
CA MET A 1 82.30 -22.64 55.92
C MET A 1 81.41 -22.59 54.67
N LYS A 2 80.57 -21.55 54.56
CA LYS A 2 80.71 -20.40 53.66
C LYS A 2 80.76 -20.78 52.17
N SER A 3 79.65 -20.56 51.47
CA SER A 3 79.66 -19.79 50.22
C SER A 3 78.27 -19.19 50.01
N VAL A 4 78.14 -17.93 50.42
CA VAL A 4 76.95 -17.10 50.14
C VAL A 4 77.08 -16.69 48.69
N ALA A 5 76.24 -17.27 47.82
CA ALA A 5 76.15 -16.89 46.42
C ALA A 5 75.81 -15.40 46.32
N SER A 6 76.76 -14.63 45.78
CA SER A 6 76.60 -13.21 45.49
C SER A 6 75.43 -13.01 44.52
N ARG A 7 74.31 -12.50 45.02
CA ARG A 7 73.27 -11.94 44.16
C ARG A 7 73.81 -10.64 43.59
N THR A 8 74.28 -10.69 42.35
CA THR A 8 74.54 -9.48 41.56
C THR A 8 73.21 -8.75 41.41
N THR A 9 73.04 -7.64 42.13
CA THR A 9 71.89 -6.76 41.93
C THR A 9 71.96 -6.18 40.53
N PRO A 10 70.90 -6.32 39.71
CA PRO A 10 70.89 -5.77 38.37
C PRO A 10 71.08 -4.26 38.44
N THR A 11 71.91 -3.72 37.55
CA THR A 11 72.18 -2.29 37.47
C THR A 11 70.92 -1.57 36.97
N VAL A 12 70.75 -0.28 37.28
CA VAL A 12 69.56 0.50 36.86
C VAL A 12 69.39 0.47 35.33
N GLU A 13 70.50 0.46 34.59
CA GLU A 13 70.52 0.35 33.12
C GLU A 13 70.01 -1.01 32.62
N ASP A 14 70.37 -2.11 33.30
CA ASP A 14 69.91 -3.47 32.96
C ASP A 14 68.38 -3.60 33.15
N LEU A 15 67.84 -2.99 34.21
CA LEU A 15 66.40 -2.95 34.46
C LEU A 15 65.65 -2.09 33.44
N GLN A 16 66.25 -0.98 32.99
CA GLN A 16 65.68 -0.14 31.94
C GLN A 16 65.64 -0.86 30.59
N GLN A 17 66.68 -1.63 30.26
CA GLN A 17 66.71 -2.48 29.06
C GLN A 17 65.65 -3.58 29.14
N GLN A 18 65.54 -4.28 30.28
CA GLN A 18 64.50 -5.31 30.48
C GLN A 18 63.07 -4.73 30.37
N LEU A 19 62.83 -3.52 30.91
CA LEU A 19 61.53 -2.85 30.78
C LEU A 19 61.23 -2.45 29.32
N ALA A 20 62.24 -2.02 28.57
CA ALA A 20 62.10 -1.69 27.15
C ALA A 20 61.78 -2.95 26.32
N GLU A 21 62.48 -4.07 26.59
CA GLU A 21 62.21 -5.36 25.95
C GLU A 21 60.81 -5.89 26.28
N GLN A 22 60.39 -5.80 27.55
CA GLN A 22 59.05 -6.20 27.97
C GLN A 22 57.96 -5.33 27.34
N ARG A 23 58.17 -4.02 27.23
CA ARG A 23 57.24 -3.11 26.56
C ARG A 23 57.12 -3.44 25.07
N ALA A 24 58.25 -3.67 24.40
CA ALA A 24 58.26 -4.09 22.99
C ALA A 24 57.57 -5.46 22.81
N GLN A 25 57.73 -6.38 23.76
CA GLN A 25 57.04 -7.67 23.74
C GLN A 25 55.52 -7.52 23.96
N ILE A 26 55.09 -6.67 24.87
CA ILE A 26 53.67 -6.34 25.11
C ILE A 26 53.06 -5.67 23.89
N GLU A 27 53.75 -4.73 23.25
CA GLU A 27 53.29 -4.08 22.02
C GLU A 27 53.12 -5.10 20.87
N ARG A 28 54.06 -6.02 20.71
CA ARG A 28 53.94 -7.11 19.73
C ARG A 28 52.76 -8.03 20.01
N LEU A 29 52.57 -8.43 21.27
CA LEU A 29 51.47 -9.31 21.67
C LEU A 29 50.11 -8.62 21.53
N THR A 30 50.02 -7.35 21.92
CA THR A 30 48.78 -6.57 21.78
C THR A 30 48.42 -6.31 20.32
N ALA A 31 49.40 -5.99 19.47
CA ALA A 31 49.18 -5.87 18.03
C ALA A 31 48.66 -7.17 17.42
N ARG A 32 49.22 -8.32 17.83
CA ARG A 32 48.75 -9.64 17.42
C ARG A 32 47.32 -9.90 17.88
N HIS A 33 47.00 -9.64 19.14
CA HIS A 33 45.65 -9.84 19.68
C HIS A 33 44.61 -8.92 19.03
N VAL A 34 44.97 -7.68 18.70
CA VAL A 34 44.07 -6.76 17.98
C VAL A 34 43.81 -7.27 16.56
N ALA A 35 44.83 -7.75 15.86
CA ALA A 35 44.68 -8.35 14.53
C ALA A 35 43.80 -9.61 14.57
N GLU A 36 44.07 -10.53 15.50
CA GLU A 36 43.26 -11.73 15.70
C GLU A 36 41.80 -11.36 16.03
N LYS A 37 41.58 -10.39 16.93
CA LYS A 37 40.22 -9.94 17.29
C LYS A 37 39.49 -9.31 16.10
N ALA A 38 40.17 -8.54 15.26
CA ALA A 38 39.59 -7.96 14.06
C ALA A 38 39.17 -9.05 13.04
N GLN A 39 40.01 -10.08 12.86
CA GLN A 39 39.67 -11.25 12.04
C GLN A 39 38.44 -11.97 12.57
N TRP A 40 38.41 -12.29 13.87
CA TRP A 40 37.26 -12.93 14.50
C TRP A 40 35.97 -12.09 14.41
N GLN A 41 36.07 -10.77 14.51
CA GLN A 41 34.92 -9.88 14.35
C GLN A 41 34.38 -9.89 12.92
N ALA A 42 35.26 -9.85 11.92
CA ALA A 42 34.86 -9.93 10.51
C ALA A 42 34.21 -11.28 10.17
N GLU A 43 34.81 -12.38 10.62
CA GLU A 43 34.25 -13.73 10.44
C GLU A 43 32.89 -13.87 11.12
N LYS A 44 32.75 -13.36 12.35
CA LYS A 44 31.48 -13.35 13.07
C LYS A 44 30.41 -12.56 12.32
N GLN A 45 30.75 -11.39 11.78
CA GLN A 45 29.80 -10.59 11.00
C GLN A 45 29.37 -11.32 9.73
N ALA A 46 30.31 -11.91 8.99
CA ALA A 46 30.01 -12.69 7.79
C ALA A 46 29.12 -13.91 8.11
N LEU A 47 29.39 -14.62 9.20
CA LEU A 47 28.57 -15.75 9.64
C LEU A 47 27.17 -15.32 10.08
N ILE A 48 27.03 -14.18 10.77
CA ILE A 48 25.72 -13.63 11.14
C ILE A 48 24.92 -13.26 9.89
N GLU A 49 25.56 -12.68 8.88
CA GLU A 49 24.90 -12.35 7.61
C GLU A 49 24.45 -13.60 6.86
N GLN A 50 25.30 -14.62 6.77
CA GLN A 50 24.95 -15.91 6.18
C GLN A 50 23.79 -16.59 6.93
N LEU A 51 23.82 -16.56 8.26
CA LEU A 51 22.74 -17.11 9.09
C LEU A 51 21.43 -16.35 8.87
N ARG A 52 21.49 -15.01 8.78
CA ARG A 52 20.33 -14.18 8.49
C ARG A 52 19.72 -14.54 7.13
N LEU A 53 20.55 -14.62 6.08
CA LEU A 53 20.12 -15.04 4.75
C LEU A 53 19.54 -16.46 4.74
N ALA A 54 20.14 -17.39 5.48
CA ALA A 54 19.66 -18.77 5.57
C ALA A 54 18.32 -18.89 6.33
N ILE A 55 18.15 -18.12 7.41
CA ILE A 55 16.87 -18.02 8.16
C ILE A 55 15.81 -17.39 7.26
N GLU A 56 16.14 -16.33 6.54
CA GLU A 56 15.24 -15.66 5.58
C GLU A 56 14.88 -16.60 4.41
N GLN A 57 15.80 -17.40 3.87
CA GLN A 57 15.50 -18.37 2.83
C GLN A 57 14.64 -19.56 3.31
N ARG A 58 14.80 -20.00 4.57
CA ARG A 58 14.07 -21.16 5.12
C ARG A 58 12.71 -20.81 5.72
N PHE A 59 12.61 -19.67 6.38
CA PHE A 59 11.44 -19.27 7.17
C PHE A 59 10.83 -17.94 6.70
N GLY A 60 11.50 -17.21 5.80
CA GLY A 60 10.90 -16.05 5.14
C GLY A 60 9.82 -16.49 4.15
N PRO A 61 8.80 -15.64 3.93
CA PRO A 61 7.78 -15.92 2.93
C PRO A 61 8.43 -16.06 1.56
N SER A 62 8.17 -17.17 0.87
CA SER A 62 8.73 -17.54 -0.46
C SER A 62 8.29 -16.61 -1.62
N THR A 63 7.78 -15.43 -1.29
CA THR A 63 7.35 -14.41 -2.24
C THR A 63 8.30 -13.24 -2.12
N GLU A 64 9.22 -13.15 -3.10
CA GLU A 64 10.24 -12.13 -3.33
C GLU A 64 9.76 -10.70 -3.04
N LYS A 65 9.87 -10.25 -1.79
CA LYS A 65 9.74 -8.84 -1.46
C LYS A 65 10.67 -8.48 -0.32
N TYR A 66 11.94 -8.18 -0.62
CA TYR A 66 12.66 -7.14 0.13
C TYR A 66 13.79 -6.47 -0.67
N ARG A 67 13.70 -5.13 -0.76
CA ARG A 67 14.76 -4.08 -0.93
C ARG A 67 15.80 -4.32 -2.03
N ILE A 68 15.91 -3.52 -3.09
CA ILE A 68 16.02 -2.04 -3.19
C ILE A 68 15.76 -1.68 -4.68
N GLU A 69 15.42 -0.41 -4.94
CA GLU A 69 15.20 0.25 -6.25
C GLU A 69 13.72 0.47 -6.68
N GLN A 70 13.07 1.40 -5.95
CA GLN A 70 12.46 2.60 -6.55
C GLN A 70 11.27 2.49 -7.54
N ARG A 71 10.41 1.45 -7.50
CA ARG A 71 9.19 1.44 -8.37
C ARG A 71 7.86 0.91 -7.79
N ASP A 72 7.80 0.44 -6.55
CA ASP A 72 6.57 -0.20 -6.00
C ASP A 72 5.89 0.55 -4.84
N LEU A 73 6.22 1.83 -4.65
CA LEU A 73 5.53 2.71 -3.70
C LEU A 73 4.21 3.31 -4.24
N PHE A 74 3.67 2.88 -5.38
CA PHE A 74 2.60 3.66 -6.02
C PHE A 74 1.17 3.48 -5.49
N PHE A 75 0.91 2.68 -4.45
CA PHE A 75 -0.49 2.36 -4.11
C PHE A 75 -0.94 2.58 -2.66
N ASP A 76 -0.06 2.75 -1.67
CA ASP A 76 -0.48 2.95 -0.25
C ASP A 76 0.13 4.21 0.41
N GLU A 77 0.64 5.17 -0.36
CA GLU A 77 1.22 6.42 0.19
C GLU A 77 0.18 7.25 0.96
N ALA A 78 -1.09 7.23 0.53
CA ALA A 78 -2.15 7.99 1.17
C ALA A 78 -2.61 7.37 2.51
N GLU A 79 -2.65 6.04 2.62
CA GLU A 79 -3.04 5.36 3.87
C GLU A 79 -1.94 5.49 4.93
N THR A 80 -0.66 5.40 4.54
CA THR A 80 0.47 5.58 5.46
C THR A 80 0.68 7.02 5.92
N LEU A 81 0.36 8.03 5.10
CA LEU A 81 0.41 9.44 5.51
C LEU A 81 -0.70 9.79 6.52
N VAL A 82 -1.90 9.26 6.33
CA VAL A 82 -3.03 9.50 7.24
C VAL A 82 -2.81 8.81 8.60
N GLU A 83 -2.31 7.58 8.60
CA GLU A 83 -1.97 6.87 9.86
C GLU A 83 -0.83 7.53 10.64
N ALA A 84 0.12 8.19 9.96
CA ALA A 84 1.20 8.94 10.59
C ALA A 84 0.70 10.28 11.19
N GLU A 85 -0.18 11.00 10.49
CA GLU A 85 -0.78 12.25 11.01
C GLU A 85 -1.67 11.98 12.23
N ASP A 86 -2.44 10.89 12.24
CA ASP A 86 -3.27 10.50 13.39
C ASP A 86 -2.42 10.07 14.61
N ALA A 87 -1.26 9.44 14.38
CA ALA A 87 -0.35 9.03 15.45
C ALA A 87 0.42 10.22 16.07
N GLU A 88 0.81 11.21 15.27
CA GLU A 88 1.46 12.44 15.76
C GLU A 88 0.49 13.31 16.56
N THR A 89 -0.81 13.31 16.22
CA THR A 89 -1.82 14.12 16.93
C THR A 89 -2.19 13.55 18.31
N LEU A 90 -1.94 12.25 18.56
CA LEU A 90 -2.26 11.57 19.82
C LEU A 90 -1.16 11.64 20.89
N THR A 91 0.05 12.11 20.53
CA THR A 91 1.20 12.17 21.46
C THR A 91 1.43 13.55 22.11
N GLU A 92 0.67 14.58 21.73
CA GLU A 92 0.88 15.96 22.21
C GLU A 92 -0.06 16.42 23.35
N SER A 93 -0.83 15.51 23.97
CA SER A 93 -1.72 15.84 25.09
C SER A 93 -1.36 15.14 26.40
N ALA A 94 -0.33 15.65 27.08
CA ALA A 94 -0.16 15.57 28.53
C ALA A 94 0.37 16.95 29.04
N PRO A 95 -0.23 17.58 30.05
CA PRO A 95 0.00 19.00 30.35
C PRO A 95 1.08 19.19 31.42
N GLU A 96 1.81 20.32 31.40
CA GLU A 96 2.00 21.18 32.58
C GLU A 96 2.76 22.50 32.31
N THR A 97 2.23 23.57 32.92
CA THR A 97 2.79 24.88 33.28
C THR A 97 2.89 26.02 32.25
N ASP A 98 1.91 26.93 32.40
CA ASP A 98 2.04 28.39 32.58
C ASP A 98 2.96 29.19 31.63
N ASP A 99 2.37 29.82 30.60
CA ASP A 99 2.53 31.28 30.38
C ASP A 99 1.48 31.81 29.38
N THR A 100 1.11 33.05 29.62
CA THR A 100 0.12 33.90 28.97
C THR A 100 0.29 34.08 27.44
N THR A 101 -0.52 33.37 26.65
CA THR A 101 -0.93 33.80 25.30
C THR A 101 -2.33 33.24 24.98
N PRO A 102 -3.20 33.95 24.25
CA PRO A 102 -4.48 33.38 23.83
C PRO A 102 -4.18 32.28 22.81
N THR A 103 -4.10 31.05 23.28
CA THR A 103 -3.94 29.86 22.44
C THR A 103 -5.14 29.81 21.52
N ARG A 104 -4.95 30.21 20.27
CA ARG A 104 -5.97 30.15 19.23
C ARG A 104 -6.27 28.67 19.02
N LYS A 105 -7.34 28.16 19.64
CA LYS A 105 -7.82 26.79 19.44
C LYS A 105 -7.84 26.52 17.94
N ARG A 106 -6.92 25.69 17.43
CA ARG A 106 -6.94 25.23 16.04
C ARG A 106 -8.32 24.62 15.81
N ARG A 107 -9.12 25.23 14.93
CA ARG A 107 -10.41 24.66 14.53
C ARG A 107 -10.08 23.32 13.89
N ARG A 108 -10.55 22.22 14.49
CA ARG A 108 -10.44 20.87 13.91
C ARG A 108 -10.88 20.97 12.44
N GLY A 109 -10.03 20.50 11.52
CA GLY A 109 -10.26 20.61 10.08
C GLY A 109 -11.67 20.11 9.73
N GLY A 110 -12.48 20.98 9.12
CA GLY A 110 -13.77 20.56 8.60
C GLY A 110 -13.56 19.57 7.45
N ARG A 111 -14.55 18.71 7.20
CA ARG A 111 -14.53 17.83 6.03
C ARG A 111 -14.39 18.68 4.77
N VAL A 112 -13.49 18.29 3.86
CA VAL A 112 -13.36 18.94 2.55
C VAL A 112 -14.67 18.77 1.80
N ALA A 113 -15.16 19.85 1.19
CA ALA A 113 -16.40 19.83 0.41
C ALA A 113 -16.27 18.84 -0.77
N LEU A 114 -17.33 18.09 -1.05
CA LEU A 114 -17.34 17.18 -2.18
C LEU A 114 -17.29 17.97 -3.49
N PRO A 115 -16.62 17.44 -4.54
CA PRO A 115 -16.50 18.13 -5.82
C PRO A 115 -17.88 18.53 -6.39
N PRO A 116 -18.03 19.76 -6.90
CA PRO A 116 -19.32 20.24 -7.40
C PRO A 116 -19.77 19.53 -8.69
N GLU A 117 -18.84 18.91 -9.42
CA GLU A 117 -19.08 18.23 -10.70
C GLU A 117 -19.80 16.87 -10.55
N LEU A 118 -19.79 16.28 -9.35
CA LEU A 118 -20.46 15.01 -9.12
C LEU A 118 -21.99 15.20 -9.07
N PRO A 119 -22.77 14.27 -9.66
CA PRO A 119 -24.22 14.36 -9.64
C PRO A 119 -24.75 14.21 -8.20
N ARG A 120 -25.59 15.17 -7.77
CA ARG A 120 -26.27 15.13 -6.47
C ARG A 120 -27.66 14.52 -6.64
N VAL A 121 -27.97 13.48 -5.87
CA VAL A 121 -29.31 12.91 -5.76
C VAL A 121 -29.90 13.38 -4.44
N GLU A 122 -30.92 14.23 -4.50
CA GLU A 122 -31.59 14.76 -3.30
C GLU A 122 -32.58 13.73 -2.74
N VAL A 123 -32.38 13.33 -1.49
CA VAL A 123 -33.34 12.54 -0.72
C VAL A 123 -33.94 13.45 0.34
N ILE A 124 -35.19 13.86 0.13
CA ILE A 124 -35.90 14.76 1.04
C ILE A 124 -36.52 13.93 2.16
N HIS A 125 -36.10 14.19 3.40
CA HIS A 125 -36.69 13.60 4.59
C HIS A 125 -37.74 14.56 5.15
N GLU A 126 -39.03 14.23 4.97
CA GLU A 126 -40.13 15.01 5.52
C GLU A 126 -40.68 14.37 6.81
N LEU A 127 -41.22 15.19 7.72
CA LEU A 127 -41.92 14.66 8.90
C LEU A 127 -43.13 13.82 8.46
N PRO A 128 -43.50 12.75 9.19
CA PRO A 128 -44.72 12.00 8.87
C PRO A 128 -45.96 12.88 9.07
N GLU A 129 -47.02 12.65 8.29
CA GLU A 129 -48.20 13.55 8.20
C GLU A 129 -48.86 13.88 9.55
N HIS A 130 -48.82 12.94 10.51
CA HIS A 130 -49.41 13.12 11.83
C HIS A 130 -48.60 14.03 12.75
N GLU A 131 -47.30 14.23 12.49
CA GLU A 131 -46.41 15.13 13.22
C GLU A 131 -46.30 16.51 12.57
N ARG A 132 -46.87 16.69 11.36
CA ARG A 132 -46.92 17.99 10.66
C ARG A 132 -47.92 18.97 11.25
N ARG A 133 -48.56 18.64 12.37
CA ARG A 133 -49.52 19.52 13.07
C ARG A 133 -48.94 19.99 14.39
N CYS A 134 -49.08 21.28 14.67
CA CYS A 134 -48.68 21.86 15.95
C CYS A 134 -49.47 21.19 17.10
N ALA A 135 -48.76 20.75 18.13
CA ALA A 135 -49.36 20.08 19.28
C ALA A 135 -50.28 21.01 20.11
N GLU A 136 -50.09 22.32 20.03
CA GLU A 136 -50.86 23.31 20.79
C GLU A 136 -52.05 23.87 19.99
N ASP A 137 -51.85 24.19 18.71
CA ASP A 137 -52.85 24.90 17.88
C ASP A 137 -53.47 24.05 16.75
N GLY A 138 -52.97 22.83 16.51
CA GLY A 138 -53.48 21.89 15.49
C GLY A 138 -53.26 22.29 14.02
N ARG A 139 -52.65 23.45 13.79
CA ARG A 139 -52.32 24.00 12.46
C ARG A 139 -51.12 23.28 11.83
N GLU A 140 -51.07 23.27 10.51
CA GLU A 140 -49.97 22.65 9.77
C GLU A 140 -48.66 23.45 9.93
N LEU A 141 -47.57 22.74 10.19
CA LEU A 141 -46.23 23.30 10.35
C LEU A 141 -45.69 23.74 8.99
N ALA A 142 -45.17 24.98 8.92
CA ALA A 142 -44.49 25.50 7.74
C ALA A 142 -43.00 25.13 7.76
N VAL A 143 -42.42 24.92 6.57
CA VAL A 143 -40.98 24.70 6.42
C VAL A 143 -40.23 26.02 6.58
N ILE A 144 -39.33 26.12 7.55
CA ILE A 144 -38.62 27.37 7.90
C ILE A 144 -37.16 27.36 7.41
N GLY A 145 -36.54 26.18 7.35
CA GLY A 145 -35.15 26.02 6.92
C GLY A 145 -34.83 24.58 6.62
N GLN A 146 -33.71 24.36 5.96
CA GLN A 146 -33.19 23.05 5.61
C GLN A 146 -31.75 22.92 6.09
N GLU A 147 -31.40 21.77 6.66
CA GLU A 147 -30.04 21.38 6.96
C GLU A 147 -29.59 20.39 5.88
N VAL A 148 -28.47 20.69 5.21
CA VAL A 148 -27.96 19.88 4.09
C VAL A 148 -26.72 19.13 4.55
N SER A 149 -26.80 17.80 4.56
CA SER A 149 -25.65 16.92 4.75
C SER A 149 -25.36 16.18 3.45
N GLU A 150 -24.16 16.36 2.88
CA GLU A 150 -23.74 15.62 1.69
C GLU A 150 -23.06 14.30 2.08
N GLN A 151 -23.37 13.22 1.35
CA GLN A 151 -22.72 11.92 1.47
C GLN A 151 -22.30 11.44 0.09
N LEU A 152 -21.12 10.81 0.00
CA LEU A 152 -20.65 10.20 -1.24
C LEU A 152 -21.19 8.77 -1.32
N ASP A 153 -22.06 8.53 -2.30
CA ASP A 153 -22.60 7.20 -2.60
C ASP A 153 -21.88 6.58 -3.81
N VAL A 154 -21.74 5.25 -3.82
CA VAL A 154 -21.09 4.50 -4.89
C VAL A 154 -22.06 3.45 -5.40
N ILE A 155 -22.60 3.67 -6.61
CA ILE A 155 -23.38 2.67 -7.32
C ILE A 155 -22.41 1.77 -8.11
N PRO A 156 -22.34 0.45 -7.83
CA PRO A 156 -21.44 -0.45 -8.53
C PRO A 156 -21.68 -0.47 -10.05
N ALA A 157 -20.62 -0.70 -10.82
CA ALA A 157 -20.70 -0.82 -12.26
C ALA A 157 -21.72 -1.92 -12.67
N LYS A 158 -22.69 -1.57 -13.52
CA LYS A 158 -23.67 -2.52 -14.07
C LYS A 158 -23.06 -3.27 -15.26
N ILE A 159 -23.09 -4.59 -15.22
CA ILE A 159 -22.67 -5.44 -16.35
C ILE A 159 -23.92 -5.88 -17.12
N GLN A 160 -23.89 -5.73 -18.44
CA GLN A 160 -24.99 -6.12 -19.33
C GLN A 160 -24.48 -6.91 -20.55
N VAL A 161 -25.34 -7.75 -21.11
CA VAL A 161 -25.06 -8.51 -22.33
C VAL A 161 -25.68 -7.80 -23.54
N ILE A 162 -24.84 -7.40 -24.49
CA ILE A 162 -25.30 -6.82 -25.76
C ILE A 162 -25.58 -7.96 -26.75
N ARG A 163 -26.85 -8.16 -27.08
CA ARG A 163 -27.28 -9.18 -28.04
C ARG A 163 -27.41 -8.58 -29.44
N HIS A 164 -26.50 -8.93 -30.34
CA HIS A 164 -26.58 -8.55 -31.75
C HIS A 164 -27.44 -9.56 -32.54
N VAL A 165 -28.69 -9.20 -32.86
CA VAL A 165 -29.59 -10.02 -33.70
C VAL A 165 -29.43 -9.58 -35.16
N ARG A 166 -28.94 -10.48 -36.01
CA ARG A 166 -28.77 -10.23 -37.45
C ARG A 166 -29.86 -10.93 -38.23
N LEU A 167 -30.82 -10.15 -38.75
CA LEU A 167 -31.89 -10.68 -39.57
C LEU A 167 -31.35 -11.14 -40.92
N LYS A 168 -31.91 -12.25 -41.40
CA LYS A 168 -31.64 -12.83 -42.71
C LYS A 168 -32.89 -12.66 -43.56
N TYR A 169 -32.71 -12.23 -44.79
CA TYR A 169 -33.77 -12.00 -45.75
C TYR A 169 -33.56 -12.92 -46.94
N ALA A 170 -34.67 -13.47 -47.45
CA ALA A 170 -34.66 -14.30 -48.66
C ALA A 170 -35.91 -13.96 -49.48
N CYS A 171 -35.75 -13.91 -50.80
CA CYS A 171 -36.88 -13.75 -51.72
C CYS A 171 -37.70 -15.04 -51.75
N ARG A 172 -39.01 -14.98 -51.42
CA ARG A 172 -39.88 -16.18 -51.44
C ARG A 172 -40.30 -16.64 -52.84
N GLN A 173 -40.19 -15.78 -53.85
CA GLN A 173 -40.56 -16.09 -55.24
C GLN A 173 -39.39 -16.65 -56.04
N CYS A 174 -38.18 -16.22 -55.71
CA CYS A 174 -36.96 -16.53 -56.45
C CYS A 174 -36.26 -17.78 -55.88
N GLU A 175 -36.42 -18.06 -54.57
CA GLU A 175 -35.63 -18.99 -53.75
C GLU A 175 -34.10 -18.80 -53.79
N ASP A 176 -33.61 -17.89 -54.63
CA ASP A 176 -32.20 -17.54 -54.75
C ASP A 176 -31.75 -16.51 -53.70
N GLY A 177 -30.74 -16.91 -52.92
CA GLY A 177 -29.88 -16.03 -52.13
C GLY A 177 -30.45 -15.57 -50.77
N VAL A 178 -29.84 -16.04 -49.67
CA VAL A 178 -30.06 -15.48 -48.34
C VAL A 178 -29.11 -14.31 -48.11
N VAL A 179 -29.66 -13.11 -47.94
CA VAL A 179 -28.89 -11.89 -47.64
C VAL A 179 -28.94 -11.60 -46.15
N GLN A 180 -27.80 -11.31 -45.53
CA GLN A 180 -27.69 -11.01 -44.11
C GLN A 180 -27.07 -9.62 -43.89
N ALA A 181 -27.66 -8.82 -43.00
CA ALA A 181 -27.09 -7.54 -42.59
C ALA A 181 -25.67 -7.75 -42.00
N PRO A 182 -24.64 -6.95 -42.36
CA PRO A 182 -23.27 -7.13 -41.87
C PRO A 182 -23.16 -6.94 -40.34
N MET A 183 -22.17 -7.56 -39.71
CA MET A 183 -21.89 -7.34 -38.29
C MET A 183 -21.08 -6.05 -38.14
N PRO A 184 -21.36 -5.22 -37.11
CA PRO A 184 -20.47 -4.10 -36.81
C PRO A 184 -19.05 -4.61 -36.55
N PRO A 185 -18.01 -3.86 -36.96
CA PRO A 185 -16.64 -4.23 -36.71
C PRO A 185 -16.39 -4.31 -35.19
N GLN A 186 -15.79 -5.41 -34.75
CA GLN A 186 -15.40 -5.61 -33.36
C GLN A 186 -13.88 -5.49 -33.21
N PRO A 187 -13.37 -4.93 -32.09
CA PRO A 187 -11.94 -4.81 -31.84
C PRO A 187 -11.22 -6.16 -31.88
N LEU A 188 -11.83 -7.18 -31.28
CA LEU A 188 -11.35 -8.55 -31.30
C LEU A 188 -12.35 -9.42 -32.07
N PRO A 189 -12.01 -9.87 -33.30
CA PRO A 189 -12.89 -10.73 -34.08
C PRO A 189 -13.21 -12.02 -33.34
N LYS A 190 -14.49 -12.41 -33.33
CA LYS A 190 -14.99 -13.64 -32.68
C LYS A 190 -14.84 -13.66 -31.14
N SER A 191 -14.56 -12.53 -30.51
CA SER A 191 -14.58 -12.41 -29.05
C SER A 191 -16.00 -12.10 -28.55
N ASN A 192 -16.31 -12.52 -27.32
CA ASN A 192 -17.51 -12.10 -26.59
C ASN A 192 -17.30 -10.79 -25.79
N ALA A 193 -16.10 -10.23 -25.81
CA ALA A 193 -15.81 -8.97 -25.14
C ALA A 193 -16.29 -7.76 -25.97
N SER A 194 -17.08 -6.88 -25.34
CA SER A 194 -17.45 -5.60 -25.93
C SER A 194 -16.27 -4.63 -25.92
N PRO A 195 -16.25 -3.61 -26.80
CA PRO A 195 -15.21 -2.58 -26.78
C PRO A 195 -15.09 -1.88 -25.42
N ALA A 196 -16.22 -1.62 -24.76
CA ALA A 196 -16.25 -1.01 -23.43
C ALA A 196 -15.62 -1.91 -22.38
N LEU A 197 -15.94 -3.22 -22.38
CA LEU A 197 -15.33 -4.18 -21.45
C LEU A 197 -13.80 -4.24 -21.63
N LEU A 198 -13.33 -4.28 -22.88
CA LEU A 198 -11.90 -4.26 -23.19
C LEU A 198 -11.23 -2.97 -22.69
N ALA A 199 -11.86 -1.82 -22.91
CA ALA A 199 -11.36 -0.54 -22.44
C ALA A 199 -11.26 -0.49 -20.92
N THR A 200 -12.27 -0.99 -20.19
CA THR A 200 -12.25 -1.04 -18.72
C THR A 200 -11.14 -1.95 -18.21
N ILE A 201 -10.98 -3.15 -18.78
CA ILE A 201 -9.91 -4.09 -18.38
C ILE A 201 -8.53 -3.50 -18.69
N ALA A 202 -8.37 -2.87 -19.84
CA ALA A 202 -7.12 -2.24 -20.25
C ALA A 202 -6.76 -1.05 -19.35
N THR A 203 -7.73 -0.18 -19.05
CA THR A 203 -7.53 0.96 -18.13
C THR A 203 -7.16 0.44 -16.74
N ALA A 204 -7.94 -0.50 -16.20
CA ALA A 204 -7.65 -1.08 -14.90
C ALA A 204 -6.27 -1.75 -14.85
N LYS A 205 -5.85 -2.45 -15.92
CA LYS A 205 -4.56 -3.16 -15.95
C LYS A 205 -3.37 -2.21 -16.13
N TYR A 206 -3.48 -1.26 -17.07
CA TYR A 206 -2.33 -0.46 -17.54
C TYR A 206 -2.29 0.94 -16.94
N ALA A 207 -3.44 1.56 -16.66
CA ALA A 207 -3.50 2.87 -16.01
C ALA A 207 -3.56 2.73 -14.48
N ASP A 208 -4.42 1.84 -13.97
CA ASP A 208 -4.66 1.71 -12.52
C ASP A 208 -3.79 0.63 -11.86
N GLY A 209 -2.95 -0.08 -12.63
CA GLY A 209 -2.04 -1.11 -12.12
C GLY A 209 -2.73 -2.35 -11.52
N LEU A 210 -4.02 -2.57 -11.78
CA LEU A 210 -4.81 -3.64 -11.18
C LEU A 210 -4.51 -5.00 -11.84
N PRO A 211 -3.93 -5.99 -11.13
CA PRO A 211 -3.60 -7.27 -11.73
C PRO A 211 -4.83 -8.05 -12.19
N LEU A 212 -4.71 -8.81 -13.29
CA LEU A 212 -5.83 -9.54 -13.91
C LEU A 212 -6.52 -10.55 -12.98
N TYR A 213 -5.82 -11.17 -12.03
CA TYR A 213 -6.44 -12.10 -11.07
C TYR A 213 -7.35 -11.35 -10.07
N ARG A 214 -7.06 -10.09 -9.78
CA ARG A 214 -7.88 -9.24 -8.90
C ARG A 214 -9.09 -8.71 -9.67
N GLN A 215 -8.92 -8.41 -10.96
CA GLN A 215 -10.03 -8.10 -11.86
C GLN A 215 -11.00 -9.28 -11.99
N GLU A 216 -10.49 -10.51 -12.20
CA GLU A 216 -11.30 -11.75 -12.21
C GLU A 216 -12.15 -11.88 -10.94
N LYS A 217 -11.56 -11.69 -9.75
CA LYS A 217 -12.33 -11.70 -8.49
C LYS A 217 -13.37 -10.59 -8.41
N THR A 218 -13.07 -9.42 -8.97
CA THR A 218 -13.99 -8.28 -8.99
C THR A 218 -15.21 -8.58 -9.86
N PHE A 219 -14.99 -9.12 -11.07
CA PHE A 219 -16.07 -9.59 -11.93
C PHE A 219 -16.87 -10.74 -11.28
N GLY A 220 -16.18 -11.65 -10.57
CA GLY A 220 -16.84 -12.74 -9.82
C GLY A 220 -17.79 -12.22 -8.73
N ARG A 221 -17.42 -11.15 -8.01
CA ARG A 221 -18.32 -10.47 -7.05
C ARG A 221 -19.56 -9.86 -7.72
N MET A 222 -19.45 -9.48 -8.99
CA MET A 222 -20.55 -8.99 -9.82
C MET A 222 -21.35 -10.13 -10.48
N GLY A 223 -21.05 -11.39 -10.16
CA GLY A 223 -21.73 -12.56 -10.71
C GLY A 223 -21.26 -12.96 -12.11
N VAL A 224 -20.10 -12.47 -12.57
CA VAL A 224 -19.56 -12.77 -13.90
C VAL A 224 -18.25 -13.55 -13.78
N GLU A 225 -18.27 -14.79 -14.27
CA GLU A 225 -17.09 -15.64 -14.31
C GLU A 225 -16.26 -15.35 -15.56
N LEU A 226 -15.13 -14.66 -15.39
CA LEU A 226 -14.15 -14.41 -16.44
C LEU A 226 -12.80 -14.96 -16.01
N SER A 227 -12.37 -16.05 -16.66
CA SER A 227 -11.07 -16.65 -16.33
C SER A 227 -9.91 -15.67 -16.58
N ARG A 228 -8.89 -15.72 -15.73
CA ARG A 228 -7.65 -14.96 -15.94
C ARG A 228 -7.04 -15.18 -17.33
N ASN A 229 -7.13 -16.40 -17.88
CA ASN A 229 -6.60 -16.71 -19.21
C ASN A 229 -7.34 -15.94 -20.30
N THR A 230 -8.68 -15.88 -20.20
CA THR A 230 -9.53 -15.09 -21.11
C THR A 230 -9.15 -13.61 -21.06
N LEU A 231 -9.01 -13.04 -19.85
CA LEU A 231 -8.60 -11.65 -19.66
C LEU A 231 -7.20 -11.38 -20.23
N ALA A 232 -6.25 -12.30 -20.03
CA ALA A 232 -4.89 -12.17 -20.56
C ALA A 232 -4.87 -12.17 -22.08
N ARG A 233 -5.62 -13.09 -22.71
CA ARG A 233 -5.73 -13.19 -24.17
C ARG A 233 -6.32 -11.94 -24.83
N TRP A 234 -7.19 -11.21 -24.13
CA TRP A 234 -7.73 -9.95 -24.64
C TRP A 234 -6.75 -8.78 -24.59
N MET A 235 -5.75 -8.85 -23.73
CA MET A 235 -4.79 -7.76 -23.47
C MET A 235 -3.44 -7.95 -24.16
N LEU A 236 -3.29 -9.03 -24.92
CA LEU A 236 -2.14 -9.37 -25.78
C LEU A 236 -2.54 -9.18 -27.24
#